data_AF-A0A955QC59-F1
#
_entry.id   AF-A0A955QC59-F1
#
_cell.length_a   1.000
_cell.length_b   1.000
_cell.length_c   1.000
_cell.angle_alpha   90.00
_cell.angle_beta   90.00
_cell.angle_gamma   90.00
#
_symmetry.space_group_name_H-M   'P 1'
#
loop_
_entity.id
_entity.type
_entity.pdbx_description
1 polymer ?
#
loop_
_entity_poly.entity_id
_entity_poly.type
_entity_poly.pdbx_seq_one_letter_code
_entity_poly.pdbx_strand_id
1 'polypeptide(L)'
;MVRITRIVLDVLKPHNPNALDFTTAISEQLPGCRIKLTVTAMDEKTETVVLVAEGAHVLFPLISEVISSLGGSIHSIDEVEVDNGPPDVEPH
;
A
#
# COMPACT_ATOMS: atom_id res chain seq x y z
N MET A 1 8.19 4.08 19.56
CA MET A 1 6.78 4.05 19.09
C MET A 1 6.75 3.10 17.92
N VAL A 2 5.81 2.14 17.90
CA VAL A 2 5.77 1.13 16.82
C VAL A 2 5.18 1.78 15.57
N ARG A 3 5.89 1.68 14.45
CA ARG A 3 5.50 2.24 13.15
C ARG A 3 5.68 1.18 12.07
N ILE A 4 4.75 1.12 11.13
CA ILE A 4 4.85 0.22 9.98
C ILE A 4 5.86 0.81 9.01
N THR A 5 6.91 0.05 8.70
CA THR A 5 7.95 0.45 7.74
C THR A 5 7.70 -0.13 6.37
N ARG A 6 7.08 -1.32 6.31
CA ARG A 6 6.75 -2.00 5.06
C ARG A 6 5.49 -2.83 5.21
N ILE A 7 4.67 -2.87 4.17
CA ILE A 7 3.52 -3.75 4.07
C ILE A 7 3.37 -4.28 2.65
N VAL A 8 3.00 -5.54 2.53
CA VAL A 8 2.67 -6.21 1.27
C VAL A 8 1.23 -6.68 1.33
N LEU A 9 0.44 -6.28 0.34
CA LEU A 9 -0.99 -6.55 0.24
C LEU A 9 -1.28 -7.29 -1.06
N ASP A 10 -2.09 -8.35 -0.97
CA ASP A 10 -2.77 -8.93 -2.12
C ASP A 10 -4.06 -8.13 -2.35
N VAL A 11 -4.16 -7.50 -3.52
CA VAL A 11 -5.27 -6.63 -3.89
C VAL A 11 -5.89 -7.12 -5.19
N LEU A 12 -7.20 -7.29 -5.18
CA LEU A 12 -7.99 -7.52 -6.38
C LEU A 12 -8.53 -6.17 -6.87
N LYS A 13 -8.16 -5.74 -8.08
CA LYS A 13 -8.66 -4.49 -8.68
C LYS A 13 -9.41 -4.73 -9.98
N PRO A 14 -10.32 -3.84 -10.39
CA PRO A 14 -10.86 -3.81 -11.76
C PRO A 14 -9.77 -3.42 -12.77
N HIS A 15 -9.99 -3.70 -14.06
CA HIS A 15 -9.07 -3.28 -15.13
C HIS A 15 -8.89 -1.75 -15.22
N ASN A 16 -9.91 -0.99 -14.82
CA ASN A 16 -9.88 0.46 -14.79
C ASN A 16 -10.12 0.97 -13.36
N PRO A 17 -9.25 1.81 -12.81
CA PRO A 17 -8.06 2.42 -13.44
C PRO A 17 -6.90 1.42 -13.65
N ASN A 18 -6.00 1.74 -14.59
CA ASN A 18 -4.83 0.91 -14.89
C ASN A 18 -3.84 0.88 -13.71
N ALA A 19 -2.86 -0.02 -13.75
CA ALA A 19 -1.87 -0.17 -12.69
C ALA A 19 -1.08 1.11 -12.37
N LEU A 20 -0.78 1.94 -13.37
CA LEU A 20 -0.03 3.19 -13.18
C LEU A 20 -0.87 4.21 -12.41
N ASP A 21 -2.09 4.47 -12.87
CA ASP A 21 -3.01 5.42 -12.22
C ASP A 21 -3.36 4.98 -10.80
N PHE A 22 -3.58 3.67 -10.61
CA PHE A 22 -3.85 3.08 -9.30
C PHE A 22 -2.68 3.26 -8.33
N THR A 23 -1.45 3.02 -8.79
CA THR A 23 -0.25 3.18 -7.96
C THR A 23 0.01 4.66 -7.63
N THR A 24 -0.21 5.56 -8.60
CA THR A 24 -0.07 7.01 -8.43
C THR A 24 -1.03 7.52 -7.35
N ALA A 25 -2.32 7.18 -7.44
CA ALA A 25 -3.33 7.61 -6.47
C ALA A 25 -3.02 7.15 -5.03
N ILE A 26 -2.47 5.95 -4.86
CA ILE A 26 -2.02 5.47 -3.53
C ILE A 26 -0.81 6.27 -3.05
N SER A 27 0.15 6.53 -3.94
CA SER A 27 1.37 7.28 -3.60
C SER A 27 1.07 8.73 -3.18
N GLU A 28 0.03 9.35 -3.74
CA GLU A 28 -0.39 10.72 -3.38
C GLU A 28 -0.87 10.85 -1.93
N GLN A 29 -1.45 9.79 -1.35
CA GLN A 29 -1.92 9.78 0.04
C GLN A 29 -0.82 9.41 1.05
N LEU A 30 0.35 8.96 0.58
CA LEU A 30 1.43 8.45 1.43
C LEU A 30 2.74 9.17 1.11
N PRO A 31 2.85 10.46 1.45
CA PRO A 31 4.04 11.23 1.18
C PRO A 31 5.27 10.62 1.87
N GLY A 32 6.35 10.46 1.12
CA GLY A 32 7.59 9.85 1.61
C GLY A 32 7.58 8.32 1.68
N CYS A 33 6.50 7.67 1.23
CA CYS A 33 6.47 6.22 1.01
C CYS A 33 6.75 5.89 -0.46
N ARG A 34 7.47 4.80 -0.68
CA ARG A 34 7.65 4.17 -1.98
C ARG A 34 6.58 3.09 -2.17
N ILE A 35 5.77 3.24 -3.20
CA ILE A 35 4.76 2.26 -3.58
C ILE A 35 5.24 1.49 -4.81
N LYS A 36 5.12 0.17 -4.76
CA LYS A 36 5.37 -0.72 -5.89
C LYS A 36 4.16 -1.61 -6.08
N LEU A 37 3.64 -1.66 -7.30
CA LEU A 37 2.57 -2.56 -7.69
C LEU A 37 3.11 -3.59 -8.68
N THR A 38 2.82 -4.85 -8.46
CA THR A 38 3.16 -5.95 -9.37
C THR A 38 1.89 -6.70 -9.75
N VAL A 39 1.56 -6.74 -11.03
CA VAL A 39 0.42 -7.55 -11.50
C VAL A 39 0.86 -9.02 -11.50
N THR A 40 0.16 -9.86 -10.75
CA THR A 40 0.47 -11.30 -10.61
C THR A 40 -0.43 -12.16 -11.49
N ALA A 41 -1.69 -11.76 -11.64
CA ALA A 41 -2.65 -12.43 -12.51
C ALA A 41 -3.60 -11.41 -13.16
N MET A 42 -4.05 -11.74 -14.37
CA MET A 42 -5.00 -10.96 -15.13
C MET A 42 -6.17 -11.88 -15.50
N ASP A 43 -7.33 -11.61 -14.94
CA ASP A 43 -8.58 -12.32 -15.21
C ASP A 43 -9.45 -11.53 -16.20
N GLU A 44 -10.56 -12.13 -16.65
CA GLU A 44 -11.46 -11.55 -17.65
C GLU A 44 -12.00 -10.15 -17.27
N LYS A 45 -12.14 -9.86 -15.97
CA LYS A 45 -12.71 -8.59 -15.47
C LYS A 45 -11.91 -7.94 -14.34
N THR A 46 -10.97 -8.67 -13.76
CA THR A 46 -10.21 -8.25 -12.57
C THR A 46 -8.73 -8.53 -12.79
N GLU A 47 -7.90 -7.82 -12.03
CA GLU A 47 -6.47 -8.03 -11.97
C GLU A 47 -6.08 -8.26 -10.53
N THR A 48 -5.34 -9.33 -10.28
CA THR A 48 -4.71 -9.57 -8.98
C THR A 48 -3.36 -8.88 -8.99
N VAL A 49 -3.16 -8.00 -8.03
CA VAL A 49 -1.95 -7.20 -7.91
C VAL A 49 -1.39 -7.29 -6.51
N VAL A 50 -0.08 -7.41 -6.41
CA VAL A 50 0.65 -7.31 -5.16
C VAL A 50 1.12 -5.87 -4.99
N LEU A 51 0.60 -5.20 -3.97
CA LEU A 51 0.99 -3.85 -3.59
C LEU A 51 1.99 -3.89 -2.43
N VAL A 52 3.15 -3.29 -2.64
CA VAL A 52 4.18 -3.12 -1.62
C VAL A 52 4.28 -1.63 -1.30
N ALA A 53 4.11 -1.26 -0.04
CA ALA A 53 4.32 0.11 0.43
C ALA A 53 5.43 0.13 1.47
N GLU A 54 6.45 0.96 1.25
CA GLU A 54 7.64 1.07 2.09
C GLU A 54 7.92 2.52 2.46
N GLY A 55 8.21 2.81 3.72
CA GLY A 55 8.51 4.17 4.16
C GLY A 55 8.83 4.25 5.64
N ALA A 56 9.09 5.45 6.14
CA ALA A 56 9.31 5.66 7.57
C ALA A 56 8.03 5.50 8.39
N HIS A 57 6.87 5.79 7.79
CA HIS A 57 5.57 5.69 8.44
C HIS A 57 4.47 5.36 7.41
N VAL A 58 4.19 4.07 7.25
CA VAL A 58 3.15 3.60 6.34
C VAL A 58 1.80 3.56 7.04
N LEU A 59 0.82 4.33 6.53
CA LEU A 59 -0.53 4.40 7.07
C LEU A 59 -1.47 3.44 6.32
N PHE A 60 -1.60 2.22 6.83
CA PHE A 60 -2.51 1.21 6.28
C PHE A 60 -3.96 1.70 6.07
N PRO A 61 -4.58 2.44 7.00
CA PRO A 61 -5.95 2.93 6.80
C PRO A 61 -6.10 3.76 5.52
N LEU A 62 -5.13 4.64 5.23
CA LEU A 62 -5.14 5.46 4.01
C LEU A 62 -5.00 4.60 2.74
N ILE A 63 -4.10 3.60 2.76
CA ILE A 63 -3.96 2.64 1.65
C ILE A 63 -5.30 1.94 1.40
N SER A 64 -5.94 1.43 2.45
CA SER A 64 -7.19 0.68 2.34
C SER A 64 -8.34 1.53 1.79
N GLU A 65 -8.41 2.80 2.20
CA GLU A 65 -9.43 3.74 1.75
C GLU A 65 -9.27 4.06 0.26
N VAL A 66 -8.05 4.33 -0.21
CA VAL A 66 -7.76 4.57 -1.63
C VAL A 66 -8.08 3.35 -2.48
N ILE A 67 -7.62 2.17 -2.06
CA ILE A 67 -7.90 0.92 -2.79
C ILE A 67 -9.40 0.73 -2.95
N SER A 68 -10.18 0.90 -1.87
CA SER A 68 -11.63 0.77 -1.92
C SER A 68 -12.30 1.83 -2.78
N SER A 69 -11.82 3.08 -2.72
CA SER A 69 -12.33 4.19 -3.55
C SER A 69 -12.11 3.96 -5.04
N LEU A 70 -11.01 3.31 -5.42
CA LEU A 70 -10.69 2.94 -6.80
C LEU A 70 -11.37 1.64 -7.26
N GLY A 71 -12.26 1.07 -6.44
CA GLY A 71 -12.99 -0.16 -6.73
C GLY A 71 -12.19 -1.44 -6.51
N GLY A 72 -11.00 -1.34 -5.92
CA GLY A 72 -10.20 -2.49 -5.51
C GLY A 72 -10.61 -3.04 -4.14
N SER A 73 -10.16 -4.24 -3.82
CA SER A 73 -10.41 -4.91 -2.54
C SER A 73 -9.13 -5.59 -2.07
N ILE A 74 -8.78 -5.40 -0.80
CA ILE A 74 -7.65 -6.11 -0.18
C ILE A 74 -8.13 -7.52 0.16
N HIS A 75 -7.46 -8.53 -0.40
CA HIS A 75 -7.76 -9.93 -0.17
C HIS A 75 -7.02 -10.47 1.06
N SER A 76 -5.71 -10.17 1.16
CA SER A 76 -4.87 -10.53 2.30
C SER A 76 -3.75 -9.52 2.54
N ILE A 77 -3.20 -9.55 3.75
CA ILE A 77 -1.93 -8.90 4.10
C ILE A 77 -0.89 -10.02 4.13
N ASP A 78 0.04 -10.00 3.19
CA ASP A 78 0.99 -11.10 3.01
C ASP A 78 2.26 -10.92 3.85
N GLU A 79 2.70 -9.67 4.03
CA GLU A 79 3.90 -9.33 4.81
C GLU A 79 3.71 -7.98 5.50
N VAL A 80 4.19 -7.86 6.73
CA VAL A 80 4.21 -6.62 7.51
C VAL A 80 5.55 -6.53 8.23
N GLU A 81 6.20 -5.39 8.10
CA GLU A 81 7.36 -5.03 8.91
C GLU A 81 7.02 -3.80 9.77
N VAL A 82 7.41 -3.89 11.04
CA VAL A 82 7.26 -2.80 12.00
C VAL A 82 8.60 -2.49 12.63
N ASP A 83 8.87 -1.20 12.78
CA ASP A 83 10.00 -0.69 13.52
C ASP A 83 9.51 -0.16 14.88
N ASN A 84 10.19 -0.55 15.95
CA ASN A 84 10.01 0.05 17.26
C ASN A 84 11.17 0.99 17.56
N GLY A 85 11.19 2.11 16.83
CA GLY A 85 12.18 3.15 17.05
C GLY A 85 12.09 3.76 18.46
N PRO A 86 13.21 4.30 18.98
CA PRO A 86 13.19 5.07 20.22
C PRO A 86 12.13 6.19 20.12
N PRO A 87 11.45 6.53 21.22
CA PRO A 87 10.65 7.75 21.24
C PRO A 87 11.55 8.91 20.81
N ASP A 88 11.10 9.77 19.90
CA ASP A 88 11.85 10.94 19.43
C ASP A 88 12.43 11.68 20.64
N VAL A 89 13.74 11.50 20.86
CA VAL A 89 14.45 12.21 21.91
C VAL A 89 14.76 13.57 21.29
N GLU A 90 13.94 14.57 21.59
CA GLU A 90 14.28 15.96 21.26
C GLU A 90 15.68 16.24 21.80
N PRO A 91 16.66 16.61 20.95
CA PRO A 91 17.93 17.08 21.46
C PRO A 91 17.69 18.39 22.21
N HIS A 92 18.07 18.38 23.49
CA HIS A 92 18.01 19.51 24.42
C HIS A 92 18.82 20.71 23.93
#